data_AF-A0A3E0E1I2-F1
#
_entry.id   AF-A0A3E0E1I2-F1
#
_cell.length_a   1.000
_cell.length_b   1.000
_cell.length_c   1.000
_cell.angle_alpha   90.00
_cell.angle_beta   90.00
_cell.angle_gamma   90.00
#
_symmetry.space_group_name_H-M   'P 1'
#
loop_
_entity.id
_entity.type
_entity.pdbx_description
1 polymer ?
#
loop_
_entity_poly.entity_id
_entity_poly.type
_entity_poly.pdbx_seq_one_letter_code
_entity_poly.pdbx_strand_id
1 'polypeptide(L)'
;MAKHFSFTALNLRPLSQNKRPSGPLMKFGKDLAAAHNIKYPTNPMPFAIRLTVPLEAKVFYIHKVTDRYDADNISKPLWDALQKSAYGNDNVIKYLETLKMDFGKTPDRFELDITMMDEQDFVVLFDFMYSKTSSSDRLVYVAISDFQSKNVRFI
;
A
#
# COMPACT_ATOMS: atom_id res chain seq x y z
N MET A 1 -15.17 -15.71 5.35
CA MET A 1 -14.36 -14.66 6.01
C MET A 1 -14.06 -13.64 4.93
N ALA A 2 -14.59 -12.42 5.04
CA ALA A 2 -14.21 -11.36 4.11
C ALA A 2 -12.71 -11.10 4.31
N LYS A 3 -11.91 -11.29 3.26
CA LYS A 3 -10.47 -11.45 3.38
C LYS A 3 -9.79 -10.09 3.32
N HIS A 4 -10.01 -9.28 4.34
CA HIS A 4 -9.25 -8.06 4.54
C HIS A 4 -7.82 -8.41 4.98
N PHE A 5 -6.83 -7.76 4.37
CA PHE A 5 -5.49 -7.66 4.94
C PHE A 5 -4.90 -6.28 4.65
N SER A 6 -3.99 -5.85 5.51
CA SER A 6 -3.29 -4.58 5.42
C SER A 6 -1.87 -4.71 5.93
N PHE A 7 -0.94 -3.93 5.40
CA PHE A 7 0.44 -3.90 5.90
C PHE A 7 1.14 -2.59 5.55
N THR A 8 2.13 -2.23 6.36
CA THR A 8 3.06 -1.12 6.10
C THR A 8 4.44 -1.62 5.68
N ALA A 9 5.05 -0.98 4.69
CA ALA A 9 6.43 -1.17 4.27
C ALA A 9 7.23 0.13 4.48
N LEU A 10 8.27 0.07 5.32
CA LEU A 10 9.16 1.19 5.59
C LEU A 10 10.33 1.24 4.59
N ASN A 11 10.78 2.45 4.28
CA ASN A 11 11.91 2.74 3.38
C ASN A 11 11.79 2.12 1.98
N LEU A 12 10.57 1.76 1.59
CA LEU A 12 10.27 1.25 0.26
C LEU A 12 10.21 2.42 -0.73
N ARG A 13 11.09 2.41 -1.73
CA ARG A 13 11.07 3.42 -2.80
C ARG A 13 10.03 3.02 -3.84
N PRO A 14 9.09 3.91 -4.21
CA PRO A 14 8.11 3.60 -5.24
C PRO A 14 8.81 3.37 -6.59
N LEU A 15 8.24 2.45 -7.37
CA LEU A 15 8.66 2.23 -8.75
C LEU A 15 7.76 3.08 -9.68
N SER A 16 8.36 3.78 -10.64
CA SER A 16 7.59 4.53 -11.64
C SER A 16 7.19 3.64 -12.81
N GLN A 17 5.97 3.83 -13.31
CA GLN A 17 5.45 3.15 -14.49
C GLN A 17 6.33 3.36 -15.72
N ASN A 18 6.97 4.52 -15.84
CA ASN A 18 7.85 4.88 -16.96
C ASN A 18 9.24 4.23 -16.91
N LYS A 19 9.59 3.55 -15.79
CA LYS A 19 10.88 2.89 -15.59
C LYS A 19 10.69 1.51 -14.96
N ARG A 20 10.09 0.58 -15.72
CA ARG A 20 9.80 -0.80 -15.28
C ARG A 20 10.60 -1.90 -15.99
N PRO A 21 11.93 -2.00 -15.82
CA PRO A 21 12.60 -3.26 -16.15
C PRO A 21 12.07 -4.38 -15.24
N SER A 22 12.05 -5.62 -15.73
CA SER A 22 11.51 -6.79 -15.01
C SER A 22 12.20 -7.04 -13.66
N GLY A 23 13.51 -6.77 -13.57
CA GLY A 23 14.31 -6.93 -12.35
C GLY A 23 13.84 -6.04 -11.18
N PRO A 24 13.79 -4.71 -11.33
CA PRO A 24 13.26 -3.80 -10.31
C PRO A 24 11.84 -4.12 -9.85
N LEU A 25 10.95 -4.51 -10.76
CA LEU A 25 9.58 -4.90 -10.40
C LEU A 25 9.57 -6.15 -9.52
N MET A 26 10.37 -7.16 -9.87
CA MET A 26 10.50 -8.37 -9.05
C MET A 26 11.08 -8.07 -7.67
N LYS A 27 12.10 -7.19 -7.57
CA LYS A 27 12.65 -6.76 -6.29
C LYS A 27 11.59 -6.05 -5.45
N PHE A 28 10.87 -5.10 -6.06
CA PHE A 28 9.79 -4.36 -5.39
C PHE A 28 8.71 -5.30 -4.83
N GLY A 29 8.30 -6.31 -5.60
CA GLY A 29 7.38 -7.34 -5.14
C GLY A 29 7.92 -8.18 -3.97
N LYS A 30 9.22 -8.50 -3.95
CA LYS A 30 9.86 -9.19 -2.82
C LYS A 30 9.87 -8.33 -1.56
N ASP A 31 10.17 -7.05 -1.69
CA ASP A 31 10.21 -6.11 -0.56
C ASP A 31 8.79 -5.92 0.04
N LEU A 32 7.77 -5.82 -0.81
CA LEU A 32 6.35 -5.80 -0.38
C LEU A 32 5.94 -7.11 0.31
N ALA A 33 6.30 -8.26 -0.26
CA ALA A 33 6.01 -9.56 0.33
C ALA A 33 6.72 -9.74 1.68
N ALA A 34 7.95 -9.24 1.83
CA ALA A 34 8.67 -9.27 3.10
C ALA A 34 7.93 -8.48 4.20
N ALA A 35 7.48 -7.27 3.88
CA ALA A 35 6.69 -6.45 4.81
C ALA A 35 5.38 -7.15 5.21
N HIS A 36 4.65 -7.71 4.24
CA HIS A 36 3.45 -8.50 4.51
C HIS A 36 3.74 -9.71 5.40
N ASN A 37 4.80 -10.48 5.11
CA ASN A 37 5.09 -11.74 5.80
C ASN A 37 5.57 -11.55 7.24
N ILE A 38 6.15 -10.39 7.57
CA ILE A 38 6.44 -10.02 8.96
C ILE A 38 5.15 -9.95 9.77
N LYS A 39 4.08 -9.39 9.19
CA LYS A 39 2.78 -9.22 9.84
C LYS A 39 1.95 -10.50 9.83
N TYR A 40 2.00 -11.26 8.73
CA TYR A 40 1.20 -12.47 8.53
C TYR A 40 2.08 -13.73 8.36
N PRO A 41 2.80 -14.17 9.41
CA PRO A 41 3.73 -15.29 9.31
C PRO A 41 3.04 -16.64 8.98
N THR A 42 1.76 -16.78 9.30
CA THR A 42 0.96 -17.99 9.05
C THR A 42 0.25 -17.99 7.70
N ASN A 43 0.29 -16.88 6.96
CA ASN A 43 -0.32 -16.75 5.63
C ASN A 43 0.63 -15.99 4.68
N PRO A 44 1.86 -16.47 4.42
CA PRO A 44 2.88 -15.71 3.72
C PRO A 44 2.63 -15.62 2.21
N MET A 45 2.91 -14.48 1.61
CA MET A 45 3.05 -14.32 0.16
C MET A 45 4.33 -15.02 -0.34
N PRO A 46 4.31 -15.68 -1.53
CA PRO A 46 3.20 -15.77 -2.49
C PRO A 46 2.26 -16.97 -2.26
N PHE A 47 2.41 -17.71 -1.16
CA PHE A 47 1.65 -18.94 -0.88
C PHE A 47 0.27 -18.67 -0.27
N ALA A 48 -0.02 -17.41 0.09
CA ALA A 48 -1.31 -16.97 0.56
C ALA A 48 -2.43 -17.25 -0.45
N ILE A 49 -3.63 -17.55 0.06
CA ILE A 49 -4.80 -17.77 -0.82
C ILE A 49 -5.13 -16.46 -1.53
N ARG A 50 -4.95 -16.44 -2.85
CA ARG A 50 -5.23 -15.28 -3.69
C ARG A 50 -6.69 -14.85 -3.57
N LEU A 51 -6.87 -13.53 -3.53
CA LEU A 51 -8.17 -12.90 -3.62
C LEU A 51 -8.68 -12.92 -5.07
N THR A 52 -9.87 -13.49 -5.27
CA THR A 52 -10.50 -13.64 -6.60
C THR A 52 -11.88 -12.99 -6.70
N VAL A 53 -12.40 -12.49 -5.58
CA VAL A 53 -13.67 -11.74 -5.51
C VAL A 53 -13.45 -10.29 -5.90
N PRO A 54 -14.49 -9.50 -6.23
CA PRO A 54 -14.37 -8.05 -6.37
C PRO A 54 -13.76 -7.40 -5.13
N LEU A 55 -12.75 -6.55 -5.32
CA LEU A 55 -11.93 -5.94 -4.25
C LEU A 55 -12.02 -4.42 -4.25
N GLU A 56 -11.91 -3.85 -3.07
CA GLU A 56 -11.49 -2.46 -2.86
C GLU A 56 -10.05 -2.44 -2.32
N ALA A 57 -9.28 -1.45 -2.74
CA ALA A 57 -7.89 -1.35 -2.37
C ALA A 57 -7.52 0.10 -2.02
N LYS A 58 -6.62 0.24 -1.04
CA LYS A 58 -6.13 1.51 -0.56
C LYS A 58 -4.62 1.46 -0.47
N VAL A 59 -3.96 2.49 -1.01
CA VAL A 59 -2.52 2.64 -0.91
C VAL A 59 -2.15 4.07 -0.53
N PHE A 60 -1.36 4.20 0.54
CA PHE A 60 -0.84 5.50 0.98
C PHE A 60 0.68 5.50 0.84
N TYR A 61 1.20 6.41 0.01
CA TYR A 61 2.62 6.71 -0.12
C TYR A 61 2.93 7.95 0.70
N ILE A 62 3.57 7.79 1.85
CA ILE A 62 3.90 8.89 2.76
C ILE A 62 5.41 9.03 2.81
N HIS A 63 5.91 10.24 2.58
CA HIS A 63 7.35 10.50 2.52
C HIS A 63 7.73 11.78 3.25
N LYS A 64 8.90 11.77 3.91
CA LYS A 64 9.54 12.94 4.54
C LYS A 64 10.56 13.63 3.63
N VAL A 65 10.79 13.04 2.46
CA VAL A 65 11.76 13.48 1.46
C VAL A 65 11.05 13.92 0.19
N THR A 66 11.69 14.79 -0.60
CA THR A 66 11.10 15.19 -1.89
C THR A 66 10.98 13.97 -2.82
N ASP A 67 9.77 13.77 -3.36
CA ASP A 67 9.46 12.75 -4.35
C ASP A 67 8.75 13.39 -5.54
N ARG A 68 9.29 13.18 -6.75
CA ARG A 68 8.80 13.76 -8.00
C ARG A 68 7.84 12.85 -8.77
N TYR A 69 7.58 11.64 -8.29
CA TYR A 69 6.70 10.72 -9.01
C TYR A 69 5.23 10.95 -8.68
N ASP A 70 4.37 11.09 -9.68
CA ASP A 70 2.94 11.22 -9.47
C ASP A 70 2.31 9.93 -8.90
N ALA A 71 1.21 10.08 -8.16
CA ALA A 71 0.57 8.98 -7.44
C ALA A 71 0.06 7.87 -8.38
N ASP A 72 -0.48 8.25 -9.53
CA ASP A 72 -0.92 7.36 -10.60
C ASP A 72 0.26 6.59 -11.24
N ASN A 73 1.39 7.25 -11.41
CA ASN A 73 2.61 6.68 -11.99
C ASN A 73 3.27 5.66 -11.06
N ILE A 74 3.03 5.73 -9.75
CA ILE A 74 3.61 4.79 -8.76
C ILE A 74 2.63 3.72 -8.28
N SER A 75 1.33 3.94 -8.43
CA SER A 75 0.31 2.98 -8.00
C SER A 75 0.31 1.74 -8.89
N LYS A 76 0.37 1.90 -10.22
CA LYS A 76 0.32 0.75 -11.14
C LYS A 76 1.42 -0.28 -10.90
N PRO A 77 2.71 0.09 -10.75
CA PRO A 77 3.76 -0.88 -10.47
C PRO A 77 3.60 -1.62 -9.13
N LEU A 78 2.92 -1.02 -8.15
CA LEU A 78 2.57 -1.69 -6.90
C LEU A 78 1.54 -2.78 -7.11
N TRP A 79 0.49 -2.51 -7.86
CA TRP A 79 -0.52 -3.51 -8.18
C TRP A 79 0.05 -4.61 -9.07
N ASP A 80 0.84 -4.27 -10.10
CA ASP A 80 1.56 -5.25 -10.93
C ASP A 80 2.42 -6.22 -10.08
N ALA A 81 3.09 -5.70 -9.04
CA ALA A 81 3.93 -6.50 -8.14
C ALA A 81 3.11 -7.42 -7.20
N LEU A 82 1.89 -7.02 -6.84
CA LEU A 82 0.99 -7.77 -5.96
C LEU A 82 0.09 -8.75 -6.72
N GLN A 83 -0.17 -8.55 -8.01
CA GLN A 83 -1.11 -9.33 -8.83
C GLN A 83 -0.90 -10.85 -8.82
N LYS A 84 0.31 -11.35 -8.53
CA LYS A 84 0.59 -12.79 -8.49
C LYS A 84 0.69 -13.38 -7.08
N SER A 85 0.66 -12.52 -6.07
CA SER A 85 0.93 -12.87 -4.68
C SER A 85 -0.26 -12.58 -3.76
N ALA A 86 -1.00 -11.51 -4.03
CA ALA A 86 -2.12 -11.02 -3.23
C ALA A 86 -3.48 -11.37 -3.83
N TYR A 87 -3.65 -11.15 -5.13
CA TYR A 87 -4.91 -11.36 -5.84
C TYR A 87 -4.67 -12.10 -7.16
N GLY A 88 -5.70 -12.34 -7.97
CA GLY A 88 -5.58 -13.13 -9.20
C GLY A 88 -5.34 -12.31 -10.49
N ASN A 89 -6.01 -11.17 -10.63
CA ASN A 89 -6.01 -10.32 -11.83
C ASN A 89 -6.44 -8.89 -11.46
N ASP A 90 -5.93 -7.87 -12.13
CA ASP A 90 -6.26 -6.45 -11.85
C ASP A 90 -7.75 -6.15 -12.04
N ASN A 91 -8.42 -6.90 -12.91
CA ASN A 91 -9.87 -6.79 -13.12
C ASN A 91 -10.71 -7.03 -11.87
N VAL A 92 -10.15 -7.65 -10.82
CA VAL A 92 -10.86 -7.86 -9.56
C VAL A 92 -10.88 -6.60 -8.68
N ILE A 93 -9.94 -5.67 -8.84
CA ILE A 93 -9.94 -4.38 -8.12
C ILE A 93 -11.00 -3.47 -8.76
N LYS A 94 -12.10 -3.23 -8.04
CA LYS A 94 -13.22 -2.39 -8.48
C LYS A 94 -13.14 -0.95 -7.99
N TYR A 95 -12.47 -0.76 -6.87
CA TYR A 95 -12.21 0.54 -6.30
C TYR A 95 -10.76 0.61 -5.84
N LEU A 96 -10.07 1.69 -6.19
CA LEU A 96 -8.70 1.95 -5.82
C LEU A 96 -8.58 3.38 -5.33
N GLU A 97 -8.21 3.52 -4.06
CA GLU A 97 -7.79 4.78 -3.48
C GLU A 97 -6.26 4.82 -3.43
N THR A 98 -5.68 5.87 -3.99
CA THR A 98 -4.24 6.11 -3.97
C THR A 98 -4.00 7.50 -3.42
N LEU A 99 -3.29 7.57 -2.31
CA LEU A 99 -2.82 8.83 -1.73
C LEU A 99 -1.30 8.90 -1.82
N LYS A 100 -0.78 10.06 -2.19
CA LYS A 100 0.63 10.40 -2.03
C LYS A 100 0.73 11.67 -1.21
N MET A 101 1.57 11.65 -0.17
CA MET A 101 1.73 12.76 0.77
C MET A 101 3.21 13.04 1.03
N ASP A 102 3.61 14.30 0.82
CA ASP A 102 4.91 14.83 1.25
C ASP A 102 4.81 15.38 2.67
N PHE A 103 4.91 14.52 3.67
CA PHE A 103 4.81 14.89 5.08
C PHE A 103 5.82 15.97 5.50
N GLY A 104 6.95 16.11 4.78
CA GLY A 104 7.91 17.19 5.03
C GLY A 104 7.44 18.58 4.59
N LYS A 105 6.38 18.65 3.78
CA LYS A 105 5.82 19.90 3.20
C LYS A 105 4.30 20.02 3.38
N THR A 106 3.63 18.97 3.86
CA THR A 106 2.18 19.01 4.08
C THR A 106 1.87 20.04 5.16
N PRO A 107 0.88 20.94 4.94
CA PRO A 107 0.43 21.87 5.97
C PRO A 107 -0.06 21.15 7.23
N ASP A 108 -0.14 21.88 8.35
CA ASP A 108 -0.46 21.42 9.71
C ASP A 108 -1.77 20.63 9.89
N ARG A 109 -2.53 20.38 8.81
CA ARG A 109 -3.79 19.64 8.79
C ARG A 109 -3.87 18.73 7.58
N PHE A 110 -4.07 17.44 7.83
CA PHE A 110 -4.42 16.44 6.84
C PHE A 110 -5.47 15.49 7.42
N GLU A 111 -6.30 14.93 6.55
CA GLU A 111 -7.28 13.91 6.91
C GLU A 111 -6.98 12.64 6.11
N LEU A 112 -6.94 11.50 6.80
CA LEU A 112 -6.74 10.18 6.20
C LEU A 112 -7.95 9.31 6.55
N ASP A 113 -8.54 8.68 5.54
CA ASP A 113 -9.50 7.60 5.80
C ASP A 113 -8.73 6.33 6.20
N ILE A 114 -8.77 6.02 7.49
CA ILE A 114 -8.09 4.87 8.10
C ILE A 114 -9.02 3.65 8.31
N THR A 115 -10.20 3.60 7.67
CA THR A 115 -11.21 2.54 7.92
C THR A 115 -10.70 1.10 7.70
N MET A 116 -9.69 0.90 6.85
CA MET A 116 -9.07 -0.41 6.55
C MET A 116 -7.76 -0.64 7.31
N MET A 117 -7.38 0.27 8.21
CA MET A 117 -6.12 0.24 8.93
C MET A 117 -6.35 -0.44 10.28
N ASP A 118 -5.56 -1.47 10.56
CA ASP A 118 -5.56 -2.05 11.89
C ASP A 118 -4.63 -1.29 12.84
N GLU A 119 -4.71 -1.63 14.13
CA GLU A 119 -3.96 -0.97 15.19
C GLU A 119 -2.45 -1.03 14.95
N GLN A 120 -1.94 -2.16 14.45
CA GLN A 120 -0.51 -2.33 14.21
C GLN A 120 -0.01 -1.40 13.10
N ASP A 121 -0.73 -1.32 11.98
CA ASP A 121 -0.37 -0.39 10.89
C ASP A 121 -0.53 1.06 11.32
N PHE A 122 -1.55 1.36 12.13
CA PHE A 122 -1.75 2.70 12.70
C PHE A 122 -0.58 3.12 13.59
N VAL A 123 -0.10 2.23 14.47
CA VAL A 123 1.08 2.50 15.30
C VAL A 123 2.31 2.76 14.43
N VAL A 124 2.56 1.95 13.40
CA VAL A 124 3.70 2.17 12.48
C VAL A 124 3.57 3.50 11.75
N LEU A 125 2.37 3.85 11.28
CA LEU A 125 2.10 5.13 10.64
C LEU A 125 2.32 6.31 11.59
N PHE A 126 1.79 6.21 12.81
CA PHE A 126 1.92 7.25 13.83
C PHE A 126 3.39 7.45 14.22
N ASP A 127 4.12 6.37 14.47
CA ASP A 127 5.55 6.41 14.76
C ASP A 127 6.34 6.99 13.58
N PHE A 128 6.00 6.61 12.34
CA PHE A 128 6.63 7.20 11.17
C PHE A 128 6.42 8.71 11.13
N MET A 129 5.22 9.22 11.38
CA MET A 129 4.91 10.65 11.28
C MET A 129 5.49 11.47 12.44
N TYR A 130 5.44 10.96 13.66
CA TYR A 130 5.69 11.77 14.87
C TYR A 130 6.95 11.39 15.65
N SER A 131 7.55 10.22 15.42
CA SER A 131 8.77 9.84 16.11
C SER A 131 9.98 10.62 15.58
N LYS A 132 10.64 11.36 16.49
CA LYS A 132 11.89 12.08 16.22
C LYS A 132 13.09 11.14 16.00
N THR A 133 12.96 9.86 16.35
CA THR A 133 14.03 8.85 16.20
C THR A 133 13.83 7.97 14.98
N SER A 134 12.71 8.10 14.25
CA SER A 134 12.47 7.34 13.04
C SER A 134 13.49 7.72 11.96
N SER A 135 14.36 6.79 11.60
CA SER A 135 15.30 6.89 10.47
C SER A 135 14.64 6.59 9.12
N SER A 136 13.33 6.35 9.11
CA SER A 136 12.59 6.06 7.88
C SER A 136 12.10 7.34 7.22
N ASP A 137 12.40 7.44 5.93
CA ASP A 137 12.03 8.58 5.08
C ASP A 137 10.76 8.32 4.26
N ARG A 138 10.37 7.05 4.14
CA ARG A 138 9.27 6.58 3.30
C ARG A 138 8.47 5.51 4.01
N LEU A 139 7.15 5.57 3.86
CA LEU A 139 6.20 4.56 4.29
C LEU A 139 5.22 4.31 3.13
N VAL A 140 4.98 3.05 2.86
CA VAL A 140 3.89 2.61 1.98
C VAL A 140 2.93 1.78 2.82
N TYR A 141 1.69 2.23 2.96
CA TYR A 141 0.61 1.43 3.52
C TYR A 141 -0.20 0.84 2.37
N VAL A 142 -0.52 -0.44 2.47
CA VAL A 142 -1.34 -1.17 1.49
C VAL A 142 -2.44 -1.89 2.24
N ALA A 143 -3.68 -1.75 1.78
CA ALA A 143 -4.80 -2.52 2.26
C ALA A 143 -5.69 -2.99 1.13
N ILE A 144 -6.19 -4.22 1.27
CA ILE A 144 -7.10 -4.86 0.33
C ILE A 144 -8.24 -5.49 1.12
N SER A 145 -9.47 -5.32 0.67
CA SER A 145 -10.67 -5.97 1.23
C SER A 145 -11.65 -6.32 0.11
N ASP A 146 -12.65 -7.13 0.46
CA ASP A 146 -13.79 -7.39 -0.41
C ASP A 146 -14.53 -6.08 -0.70
N PHE A 147 -14.87 -5.83 -1.97
CA PHE A 147 -15.58 -4.62 -2.39
C PHE A 147 -16.98 -4.56 -1.76
N GLN A 148 -17.23 -3.54 -0.93
CA GLN A 148 -18.55 -3.25 -0.40
C GLN A 148 -19.16 -2.04 -1.12
N SER A 149 -20.19 -2.29 -1.93
CA SER A 149 -20.84 -1.26 -2.78
C SER A 149 -21.40 -0.04 -2.04
N LYS A 150 -21.46 -0.07 -0.69
CA LYS A 150 -21.95 1.03 0.15
C LYS A 150 -20.94 2.18 0.33
N ASN A 151 -19.66 1.96 0.00
CA ASN A 151 -18.58 2.93 0.25
C ASN A 151 -18.38 3.94 -0.89
N VAL A 152 -19.02 3.75 -2.05
CA VAL A 152 -18.97 4.71 -3.16
C VAL A 152 -20.16 5.67 -3.05
N ARG A 153 -19.97 6.80 -2.37
CA ARG A 153 -20.92 7.92 -2.45
C ARG A 153 -20.52 8.81 -3.62
N PHE A 154 -21.42 8.96 -4.59
CA PHE A 154 -21.35 10.09 -5.53
C PHE A 154 -21.66 11.34 -4.71
N ILE A 155 -20.66 12.21 -4.53
CA ILE A 155 -20.84 13.57 -4.01
C ILE A 155 -21.14 14.47 -5.20
#